data_AF-A0AAE1GPJ0-F1
#
_entry.id   AF-A0AAE1GPJ0-F1
#
_cell.length_a   1.000
_cell.length_b   1.000
_cell.length_c   1.000
_cell.angle_alpha   90.00
_cell.angle_beta   90.00
_cell.angle_gamma   90.00
#
_symmetry.space_group_name_H-M   'P 1'
#
loop_
_entity.id
_entity.type
_entity.pdbx_description
1 polymer ?
#
loop_
_entity_poly.entity_id
_entity_poly.type
_entity_poly.pdbx_seq_one_letter_code
_entity_poly.pdbx_strand_id
1 'polypeptide(L)'
;MFRHTKYKAERLNVKTPRELEVMWVRLTPPCHPRHTASIICGLVYHPTRAPTHALLVDHIIDTCDTLQARYQSSKMVICGDFNQLDPKEIEDQLSITQIVHFPTHKQNTLDLIITDLSDQYLPPQPLPPVGRSNHLSMFWTPATTTSHDQDDHTTKICRPTPDSAIRQIGQWLIQYPWTEVLTVSDVDRKWENYQTTITQAYYHFFPTKEVRNHPADLPWITPRIKRLMEQRNKTFYNDRRRYNTRSTTRSSQKLKLPKNCTTQQKFTTLNKPTSISGTTN
;
A
#
# COMPACT_ATOMS: atom_id res chain seq x y z
N MET A 1 -16.32 6.19 -24.00
CA MET A 1 -15.35 5.41 -24.83
C MET A 1 -14.16 5.03 -23.95
N PHE A 2 -14.24 3.90 -23.25
CA PHE A 2 -13.20 3.44 -22.31
C PHE A 2 -11.95 3.04 -23.09
N ARG A 3 -10.92 3.91 -23.13
CA ARG A 3 -9.65 3.56 -23.76
C ARG A 3 -8.96 2.48 -22.91
N HIS A 4 -8.84 1.28 -23.47
CA HIS A 4 -8.19 0.11 -22.87
C HIS A 4 -6.74 0.42 -22.45
N THR A 5 -6.56 0.82 -21.20
CA THR A 5 -5.24 0.96 -20.61
C THR A 5 -4.82 -0.42 -20.13
N LYS A 6 -4.02 -1.12 -20.95
CA LYS A 6 -3.62 -2.52 -20.69
C LYS A 6 -2.74 -2.62 -19.44
N TYR A 7 -3.02 -3.61 -18.59
CA TYR A 7 -2.11 -4.03 -17.53
C TYR A 7 -0.75 -4.40 -18.13
N LYS A 8 0.33 -4.06 -17.42
CA LYS A 8 1.66 -4.57 -17.75
C LYS A 8 1.82 -5.93 -17.08
N ALA A 9 1.96 -6.98 -17.88
CA ALA A 9 2.28 -8.32 -17.39
C ALA A 9 3.80 -8.53 -17.39
N GLU A 10 4.32 -9.07 -16.29
CA GLU A 10 5.73 -9.42 -16.13
C GLU A 10 5.81 -10.82 -15.50
N ARG A 11 6.46 -11.77 -16.18
CA ARG A 11 6.74 -13.08 -15.60
C ARG A 11 7.73 -12.92 -14.45
N LEU A 12 7.39 -13.49 -13.30
CA LEU A 12 8.25 -13.47 -12.12
C LEU A 12 9.23 -14.65 -12.19
N ASN A 13 10.51 -14.36 -11.92
CA ASN A 13 11.57 -15.37 -11.87
C ASN A 13 11.57 -16.05 -10.50
N VAL A 14 10.56 -16.91 -10.28
CA VAL A 14 10.49 -17.81 -9.12
C VAL A 14 11.21 -19.11 -9.46
N LYS A 15 11.92 -19.69 -8.49
CA LYS A 15 12.53 -21.01 -8.63
C LYS A 15 11.45 -22.07 -8.44
N THR A 16 10.92 -22.59 -9.53
CA THR A 16 9.93 -23.68 -9.51
C THR A 16 10.63 -25.03 -9.64
N PRO A 17 10.34 -26.02 -8.76
CA PRO A 17 10.79 -27.39 -8.91
C PRO A 17 10.44 -27.97 -10.29
N ARG A 18 11.25 -28.90 -10.81
CA ARG A 18 11.07 -29.44 -12.17
C ARG A 18 9.83 -30.32 -12.30
N GLU A 19 9.37 -30.84 -11.19
CA GLU A 19 8.22 -31.71 -11.02
C GLU A 19 6.90 -30.94 -11.02
N LEU A 20 6.95 -29.60 -10.90
CA LEU A 20 5.78 -28.74 -10.79
C LEU A 20 5.56 -27.90 -12.04
N GLU A 21 4.32 -27.83 -12.49
CA GLU A 21 3.89 -26.97 -13.60
C GLU A 21 3.21 -25.71 -13.04
N VAL A 22 4.04 -24.77 -12.56
CA VAL A 22 3.57 -23.50 -12.00
C VAL A 22 4.26 -22.30 -12.65
N MET A 23 3.49 -21.26 -12.95
CA MET A 23 4.01 -19.99 -13.46
C MET A 23 3.45 -18.80 -12.69
N TRP A 24 4.34 -17.89 -12.30
CA TRP A 24 3.98 -16.67 -11.59
C TRP A 24 4.09 -15.44 -12.50
N VAL A 25 3.04 -14.63 -12.53
CA VAL A 25 2.95 -13.42 -13.35
C VAL A 25 2.48 -12.26 -12.50
N ARG A 26 3.16 -11.12 -12.58
CA ARG A 26 2.72 -9.87 -11.96
C ARG A 26 2.01 -9.00 -12.99
N LEU A 27 0.77 -8.64 -12.68
CA LEU A 27 -0.05 -7.71 -13.41
C LEU A 27 -0.01 -6.35 -12.70
N THR A 28 0.65 -5.37 -13.32
CA THR A 28 0.69 -3.99 -12.80
C THR A 28 -0.32 -3.13 -13.55
N PRO A 29 -1.30 -2.51 -12.85
CA PRO A 29 -2.21 -1.58 -13.48
C PRO A 29 -1.43 -0.34 -13.96
N PRO A 30 -1.82 0.26 -15.10
CA PRO A 30 -1.13 1.40 -15.69
C PRO A 30 -1.14 2.63 -14.77
N CYS A 31 -2.17 2.77 -13.96
CA CYS A 31 -2.26 3.71 -12.85
C CYS A 31 -2.59 2.92 -11.60
N HIS A 32 -1.85 3.14 -10.52
CA HIS A 32 -2.06 2.38 -9.28
C HIS A 32 -3.39 2.81 -8.65
N PRO A 33 -4.42 1.95 -8.58
CA PRO A 33 -5.58 2.22 -7.75
C PRO A 33 -5.15 2.29 -6.28
N ARG A 34 -5.89 3.03 -5.46
CA ARG A 34 -5.48 3.37 -4.09
C ARG A 34 -5.25 2.15 -3.19
N HIS A 35 -5.89 1.01 -3.51
CA HIS A 35 -5.95 -0.18 -2.67
C HIS A 35 -5.14 -1.38 -3.18
N THR A 36 -4.70 -1.37 -4.45
CA THR A 36 -4.01 -2.53 -5.06
C THR A 36 -2.89 -2.04 -5.96
N ALA A 37 -1.63 -2.23 -5.52
CA ALA A 37 -0.47 -1.79 -6.30
C ALA A 37 -0.24 -2.67 -7.54
N SER A 38 -0.53 -3.98 -7.41
CA SER A 38 -0.45 -4.98 -8.48
C SER A 38 -1.23 -6.22 -8.10
N ILE A 39 -1.55 -7.06 -9.08
CA ILE A 39 -2.10 -8.40 -8.87
C ILE A 39 -0.99 -9.40 -9.23
N ILE A 40 -0.76 -10.39 -8.38
CA ILE A 40 0.14 -11.52 -8.62
C ILE A 40 -0.72 -12.73 -8.95
N CYS A 41 -0.49 -13.31 -10.12
CA CYS A 41 -1.19 -14.47 -10.61
C CYS A 41 -0.27 -15.70 -10.55
N GLY A 42 -0.69 -16.72 -9.81
CA GLY A 42 -0.10 -18.05 -9.83
C GLY A 42 -0.92 -18.96 -10.74
N LEU A 43 -0.37 -19.37 -11.87
CA LEU A 43 -0.99 -20.30 -12.80
C LEU A 43 -0.50 -21.70 -12.50
N VAL A 44 -1.39 -22.60 -12.09
CA VAL A 44 -1.06 -23.94 -11.58
C VAL A 44 -1.66 -25.01 -12.48
N TYR A 45 -0.87 -26.02 -12.81
CA TYR A 45 -1.36 -27.28 -13.35
C TYR A 45 -0.84 -28.42 -12.48
N HIS A 46 -1.75 -29.19 -11.88
CA HIS A 46 -1.41 -30.37 -11.10
C HIS A 46 -1.86 -31.64 -11.85
N PRO A 47 -0.95 -32.49 -12.35
CA PRO A 47 -1.32 -33.68 -13.11
C PRO A 47 -2.17 -34.67 -12.31
N THR A 48 -3.05 -35.39 -13.00
CA THR A 48 -3.81 -36.47 -12.38
C THR A 48 -2.88 -37.57 -11.85
N ARG A 49 -2.98 -37.89 -10.55
CA ARG A 49 -2.22 -38.94 -9.84
C ARG A 49 -0.72 -38.68 -9.60
N ALA A 50 -0.24 -37.45 -9.74
CA ALA A 50 1.13 -37.13 -9.36
C ALA A 50 1.29 -37.19 -7.82
N PRO A 51 2.36 -37.78 -7.25
CA PRO A 51 2.62 -37.79 -5.80
C PRO A 51 3.23 -36.47 -5.30
N THR A 52 3.00 -35.37 -6.01
CA THR A 52 3.64 -34.05 -5.79
C THR A 52 2.72 -33.07 -5.06
N HIS A 53 1.66 -33.55 -4.41
CA HIS A 53 0.66 -32.72 -3.74
C HIS A 53 1.29 -31.81 -2.68
N ALA A 54 2.00 -32.40 -1.71
CA ALA A 54 2.66 -31.66 -0.63
C ALA A 54 3.68 -30.67 -1.19
N LEU A 55 4.51 -31.10 -2.15
CA LEU A 55 5.50 -30.24 -2.79
C LEU A 55 4.87 -29.02 -3.48
N LEU A 56 3.70 -29.20 -4.12
CA LEU A 56 2.97 -28.12 -4.76
C LEU A 56 2.40 -27.13 -3.74
N VAL A 57 1.79 -27.64 -2.67
CA VAL A 57 1.22 -26.83 -1.59
C VAL A 57 2.32 -26.00 -0.92
N ASP A 58 3.40 -26.64 -0.48
CA ASP A 58 4.57 -25.99 0.11
C ASP A 58 5.13 -24.91 -0.84
N HIS A 59 5.29 -25.25 -2.12
CA HIS A 59 5.80 -24.29 -3.12
C HIS A 59 4.89 -23.08 -3.28
N ILE A 60 3.57 -23.28 -3.29
CA ILE A 60 2.60 -22.19 -3.41
C ILE A 60 2.69 -21.28 -2.18
N ILE A 61 2.69 -21.85 -0.98
CA ILE A 61 2.70 -21.09 0.28
C ILE A 61 4.00 -20.29 0.41
N ASP A 62 5.16 -20.95 0.31
CA ASP A 62 6.48 -20.30 0.40
C ASP A 62 6.64 -19.18 -0.65
N THR A 63 6.16 -19.43 -1.86
CA THR A 63 6.25 -18.45 -2.95
C THR A 63 5.31 -17.28 -2.68
N CYS A 64 4.07 -17.54 -2.25
CA CYS A 64 3.11 -16.50 -1.90
C CYS A 64 3.65 -15.60 -0.80
N ASP A 65 4.18 -16.17 0.28
CA ASP A 65 4.77 -15.41 1.39
C ASP A 65 5.94 -14.56 0.93
N THR A 66 6.85 -15.14 0.15
CA THR A 66 8.00 -14.42 -0.42
C THR A 66 7.54 -13.27 -1.33
N LEU A 67 6.51 -13.49 -2.14
CA LEU A 67 5.99 -12.50 -3.07
C LEU A 67 5.21 -11.38 -2.35
N GLN A 68 4.43 -11.71 -1.33
CA GLN A 68 3.74 -10.73 -0.49
C GLN A 68 4.74 -9.85 0.27
N ALA A 69 5.81 -10.44 0.81
CA ALA A 69 6.87 -9.68 1.47
C ALA A 69 7.60 -8.73 0.51
N ARG A 70 7.82 -9.17 -0.74
CA ARG A 70 8.49 -8.38 -1.78
C ARG A 70 7.62 -7.27 -2.37
N TYR A 71 6.34 -7.55 -2.59
CA TYR A 71 5.38 -6.66 -3.24
C TYR A 71 4.27 -6.28 -2.25
N GLN A 72 4.62 -5.41 -1.31
CA GLN A 72 3.68 -4.88 -0.33
C GLN A 72 2.45 -4.29 -1.03
N SER A 73 1.25 -4.65 -0.57
CA SER A 73 -0.04 -4.27 -1.16
C SER A 73 -0.35 -4.88 -2.53
N SER A 74 0.32 -5.98 -2.91
CA SER A 74 -0.13 -6.81 -4.03
C SER A 74 -1.24 -7.76 -3.60
N LYS A 75 -2.20 -7.99 -4.51
CA LYS A 75 -3.29 -8.95 -4.36
C LYS A 75 -2.94 -10.26 -5.05
N MET A 76 -3.43 -11.38 -4.56
CA MET A 76 -3.06 -12.73 -5.02
C MET A 76 -4.23 -13.38 -5.74
N VAL A 77 -3.96 -13.99 -6.89
CA VAL A 77 -4.91 -14.83 -7.62
C VAL A 77 -4.18 -16.10 -8.03
N ILE A 78 -4.51 -17.22 -7.42
CA ILE A 78 -3.97 -18.52 -7.79
C ILE A 78 -5.08 -19.25 -8.55
N CYS A 79 -4.81 -19.65 -9.79
CA CYS A 79 -5.80 -20.31 -10.60
C CYS A 79 -5.21 -21.33 -11.56
N GLY A 80 -6.05 -22.28 -11.99
CA GLY A 80 -5.68 -23.32 -12.93
C GLY A 80 -6.36 -24.63 -12.59
N ASP A 81 -5.82 -25.74 -13.11
CA ASP A 81 -6.36 -27.08 -12.91
C ASP A 81 -5.62 -27.78 -11.77
N PHE A 82 -6.32 -27.97 -10.66
CA PHE A 82 -5.82 -28.59 -9.44
C PHE A 82 -6.12 -30.09 -9.38
N ASN A 83 -6.93 -30.60 -10.31
CA ASN A 83 -7.42 -31.98 -10.32
C ASN A 83 -7.97 -32.45 -8.96
N GLN A 84 -7.18 -33.20 -8.19
CA GLN A 84 -7.59 -33.79 -6.91
C GLN A 84 -6.97 -33.09 -5.68
N LEU A 85 -6.27 -31.98 -5.87
CA LEU A 85 -5.65 -31.25 -4.77
C LEU A 85 -6.72 -30.55 -3.91
N ASP A 86 -6.67 -30.76 -2.59
CA ASP A 86 -7.50 -30.02 -1.64
C ASP A 86 -6.88 -28.63 -1.37
N PRO A 87 -7.58 -27.52 -1.66
CA PRO A 87 -7.04 -26.18 -1.46
C PRO A 87 -7.01 -25.72 0.00
N LYS A 88 -7.63 -26.44 0.95
CA LYS A 88 -7.82 -25.98 2.34
C LYS A 88 -6.54 -25.51 3.03
N GLU A 89 -5.45 -26.26 2.89
CA GLU A 89 -4.18 -25.90 3.52
C GLU A 89 -3.65 -24.56 2.99
N ILE A 90 -3.82 -24.31 1.69
CA ILE A 90 -3.44 -23.04 1.05
C ILE A 90 -4.36 -21.92 1.54
N GLU A 91 -5.67 -22.17 1.65
CA GLU A 91 -6.66 -21.20 2.15
C GLU A 91 -6.36 -20.78 3.59
N ASP A 92 -6.12 -21.75 4.47
CA ASP A 92 -5.89 -21.53 5.89
C ASP A 92 -4.57 -20.79 6.15
N GLN A 93 -3.47 -21.21 5.49
CA GLN A 93 -2.15 -20.61 5.74
C GLN A 93 -2.01 -19.21 5.13
N LEU A 94 -2.57 -18.97 3.94
CA LEU A 94 -2.46 -17.68 3.26
C LEU A 94 -3.65 -16.74 3.56
N SER A 95 -4.65 -17.19 4.31
CA SER A 95 -5.90 -16.44 4.59
C SER A 95 -6.59 -15.94 3.31
N ILE A 96 -6.65 -16.80 2.29
CA ILE A 96 -7.29 -16.56 1.00
C ILE A 96 -8.42 -17.55 0.77
N THR A 97 -9.36 -17.23 -0.12
CA THR A 97 -10.56 -18.05 -0.30
C THR A 97 -10.67 -18.63 -1.70
N GLN A 98 -11.10 -19.88 -1.78
CA GLN A 98 -11.51 -20.53 -3.02
C GLN A 98 -12.94 -20.08 -3.36
N ILE A 99 -13.15 -19.65 -4.61
CA ILE A 99 -14.42 -18.99 -5.01
C ILE A 99 -15.18 -19.72 -6.13
N VAL A 100 -14.73 -20.89 -6.59
CA VAL A 100 -15.36 -21.64 -7.69
C VAL A 100 -16.23 -22.74 -7.11
N HIS A 101 -17.56 -22.59 -7.22
CA HIS A 101 -18.53 -23.52 -6.63
C HIS A 101 -19.40 -24.25 -7.66
N PHE A 102 -18.94 -24.34 -8.91
CA PHE A 102 -19.63 -25.04 -9.99
C PHE A 102 -18.71 -26.07 -10.67
N PRO A 103 -19.24 -27.14 -11.27
CA PRO A 103 -18.43 -28.12 -11.99
C PRO A 103 -17.70 -27.49 -13.18
N THR A 104 -16.41 -27.75 -13.30
CA THR A 104 -15.58 -27.26 -14.41
C THR A 104 -15.25 -28.37 -15.40
N HIS A 105 -15.26 -29.63 -14.96
CA HIS A 105 -15.15 -30.81 -15.82
C HIS A 105 -16.20 -31.85 -15.44
N LYS A 106 -17.14 -32.12 -16.34
CA LYS A 106 -18.28 -33.01 -16.09
C LYS A 106 -19.05 -32.60 -14.83
N GLN A 107 -18.95 -33.37 -13.76
CA GLN A 107 -19.61 -33.14 -12.47
C GLN A 107 -18.61 -32.73 -11.37
N ASN A 108 -17.33 -32.57 -11.72
CA ASN A 108 -16.27 -32.24 -10.78
C ASN A 108 -15.80 -30.80 -10.96
N THR A 109 -15.42 -30.17 -9.84
CA THR A 109 -14.76 -28.86 -9.81
C THR A 109 -13.26 -29.08 -9.69
N LEU A 110 -12.57 -29.09 -10.82
CA LEU A 110 -11.11 -29.34 -10.89
C LEU A 110 -10.33 -28.03 -11.05
N ASP A 111 -10.94 -27.07 -11.75
CA ASP A 111 -10.34 -25.77 -11.99
C ASP A 111 -10.75 -24.81 -10.87
N LEU A 112 -9.77 -24.31 -10.14
CA LEU A 112 -10.01 -23.47 -8.96
C LEU A 112 -9.49 -22.06 -9.19
N ILE A 113 -10.08 -21.12 -8.45
CA ILE A 113 -9.56 -19.76 -8.26
C ILE A 113 -9.52 -19.55 -6.76
N ILE A 114 -8.33 -19.29 -6.23
CA ILE A 114 -8.05 -19.00 -4.82
C ILE A 114 -7.49 -17.60 -4.74
N THR A 115 -8.10 -16.72 -3.94
CA THR A 115 -7.84 -15.28 -4.04
C THR A 115 -8.16 -14.50 -2.77
N ASP A 116 -7.52 -13.34 -2.62
CA ASP A 116 -7.80 -12.34 -1.58
C ASP A 116 -8.60 -11.13 -2.13
N LEU A 117 -9.25 -11.34 -3.28
CA LEU A 117 -10.08 -10.38 -4.00
C LEU A 117 -11.56 -10.81 -4.10
N SER A 118 -11.99 -11.80 -3.32
CA SER A 118 -13.36 -12.33 -3.35
C SER A 118 -14.41 -11.22 -3.29
N ASP A 119 -14.22 -10.25 -2.39
CA ASP A 119 -15.20 -9.20 -2.12
C ASP A 119 -15.23 -8.08 -3.19
N GLN A 120 -14.19 -8.01 -4.02
CA GLN A 120 -14.05 -6.99 -5.07
C GLN A 120 -14.55 -7.47 -6.43
N TYR A 121 -14.89 -8.75 -6.55
CA TYR A 121 -15.30 -9.39 -7.79
C TYR A 121 -16.67 -10.04 -7.62
N LEU A 122 -17.39 -10.18 -8.73
CA LEU A 122 -18.59 -11.00 -8.74
C LEU A 122 -18.20 -12.49 -8.66
N PRO A 123 -19.09 -13.36 -8.15
CA PRO A 123 -18.88 -14.80 -8.20
C PRO A 123 -18.51 -15.26 -9.63
N PRO A 124 -17.52 -16.15 -9.81
CA PRO A 124 -17.15 -16.65 -11.12
C PRO A 124 -18.34 -17.32 -11.81
N GLN A 125 -18.43 -17.18 -13.12
CA GLN A 125 -19.49 -17.76 -13.94
C GLN A 125 -18.92 -18.80 -14.91
N PRO A 126 -19.60 -19.95 -15.09
CA PRO A 126 -19.22 -20.93 -16.10
C PRO A 126 -19.50 -20.38 -17.50
N LEU A 127 -18.54 -20.58 -18.40
CA LEU A 127 -18.66 -20.38 -19.83
C LEU A 127 -18.46 -21.69 -20.58
N PRO A 128 -18.99 -21.81 -21.82
CA PRO A 128 -18.75 -22.98 -22.66
C PRO A 128 -17.25 -23.27 -22.82
N PRO A 129 -16.87 -24.54 -23.07
CA PRO A 129 -15.49 -24.90 -23.35
C PRO A 129 -14.93 -24.12 -24.53
N VAL A 130 -13.66 -23.73 -24.43
CA VAL A 130 -12.96 -23.04 -25.53
C VAL A 130 -12.37 -24.09 -26.47
N GLY A 131 -12.74 -24.00 -27.75
CA GLY A 131 -12.20 -24.84 -28.80
C GLY A 131 -12.54 -26.32 -28.61
N ARG A 132 -11.51 -27.15 -28.39
CA ARG A 132 -11.64 -28.61 -28.20
C ARG A 132 -11.53 -29.05 -26.74
N SER A 133 -11.49 -28.09 -25.81
CA SER A 133 -11.44 -28.41 -24.39
C SER A 133 -12.71 -29.14 -23.96
N ASN A 134 -12.56 -30.08 -23.03
CA ASN A 134 -13.65 -30.70 -22.30
C ASN A 134 -13.87 -30.06 -20.92
N HIS A 135 -13.07 -29.06 -20.55
CA HIS A 135 -13.27 -28.21 -19.38
C HIS A 135 -14.09 -26.97 -19.77
N LEU A 136 -15.04 -26.60 -18.93
CA LEU A 136 -15.72 -25.31 -18.99
C LEU A 136 -14.69 -24.21 -18.76
N SER A 137 -14.90 -23.07 -19.43
CA SER A 137 -14.11 -21.88 -19.15
C SER A 137 -14.75 -21.10 -18.00
N MET A 138 -13.95 -20.28 -17.32
CA MET A 138 -14.45 -19.45 -16.22
C MET A 138 -14.36 -17.98 -16.60
N PHE A 139 -15.46 -17.26 -16.36
CA PHE A 139 -15.48 -15.81 -16.47
C PHE A 139 -15.56 -15.20 -15.08
N TRP A 140 -14.56 -14.40 -14.74
CA TRP A 140 -14.47 -13.72 -13.46
C TRP A 140 -14.28 -12.23 -13.69
N THR A 141 -15.22 -11.43 -13.20
CA THR A 141 -15.33 -10.00 -13.50
C THR A 141 -15.34 -9.19 -12.21
N PRO A 142 -14.65 -8.03 -12.18
CA PRO A 142 -14.76 -7.11 -11.05
C PRO A 142 -16.22 -6.76 -10.79
N ALA A 143 -16.59 -6.64 -9.51
CA ALA A 143 -17.86 -6.06 -9.15
C ALA A 143 -17.82 -4.59 -9.57
N THR A 144 -18.81 -4.14 -10.35
CA THR A 144 -19.06 -2.72 -10.51
C THR A 144 -19.42 -2.19 -9.12
N THR A 145 -18.45 -1.60 -8.42
CA THR A 145 -18.73 -0.78 -7.25
C THR A 145 -19.57 0.39 -7.75
N THR A 146 -20.89 0.25 -7.64
CA THR A 146 -21.84 1.37 -7.68
C THR A 146 -21.72 2.23 -6.42
N SER A 147 -20.91 1.80 -5.45
CA SER A 147 -20.33 2.71 -4.50
C SER A 147 -19.35 3.63 -5.25
N HIS A 148 -19.85 4.79 -5.66
CA HIS A 148 -19.31 5.97 -5.00
C HIS A 148 -19.25 5.62 -3.52
N ASP A 149 -18.14 5.01 -3.06
CA ASP A 149 -17.84 4.93 -1.64
C ASP A 149 -18.14 6.35 -1.18
N GLN A 150 -19.15 6.47 -0.32
CA GLN A 150 -19.48 7.76 0.26
C GLN A 150 -18.14 8.34 0.65
N ASP A 151 -17.90 9.53 0.12
CA ASP A 151 -16.68 10.31 0.20
C ASP A 151 -16.46 10.62 1.70
N ASP A 152 -16.18 9.59 2.51
CA ASP A 152 -16.09 9.61 3.96
C ASP A 152 -14.71 10.16 4.29
N HIS A 153 -14.47 11.36 3.80
CA HIS A 153 -13.24 12.07 4.00
C HIS A 153 -13.16 12.39 5.47
N THR A 154 -12.18 11.80 6.12
CA THR A 154 -11.79 12.28 7.45
C THR A 154 -11.10 13.62 7.26
N THR A 155 -11.76 14.67 7.72
CA THR A 155 -11.17 16.01 7.78
C THR A 155 -10.22 16.04 8.96
N LYS A 156 -8.92 16.18 8.67
CA LYS A 156 -7.92 16.42 9.70
C LYS A 156 -7.53 17.88 9.70
N ILE A 157 -7.60 18.49 10.87
CA ILE A 157 -7.12 19.84 11.12
C ILE A 157 -5.61 19.74 11.33
N CYS A 158 -4.82 20.40 10.48
CA CYS A 158 -3.38 20.44 10.61
C CYS A 158 -2.87 21.87 10.53
N ARG A 159 -1.65 22.11 11.00
CA ARG A 159 -0.99 23.42 10.92
C ARG A 159 0.31 23.29 10.14
N PRO A 160 0.29 23.56 8.82
CA PRO A 160 1.48 23.42 8.01
C PRO A 160 2.55 24.45 8.42
N THR A 161 3.79 24.00 8.52
CA THR A 161 4.97 24.82 8.79
C THR A 161 5.89 24.88 7.56
N PRO A 162 5.47 25.51 6.44
CA PRO A 162 6.32 25.60 5.27
C PRO A 162 7.52 26.51 5.54
N ASP A 163 8.65 26.22 4.89
CA ASP A 163 9.88 27.03 5.01
C ASP A 163 9.65 28.52 4.75
N SER A 164 8.71 28.87 3.86
CA SER A 164 8.33 30.26 3.61
C SER A 164 7.67 30.94 4.81
N ALA A 165 6.84 30.23 5.57
CA ALA A 165 6.22 30.77 6.79
C ALA A 165 7.24 30.86 7.93
N ILE A 166 8.13 29.87 8.05
CA ILE A 166 9.25 29.90 9.01
C ILE A 166 10.14 31.13 8.78
N ARG A 167 10.45 31.43 7.51
CA ARG A 167 11.23 32.64 7.17
C ARG A 167 10.49 33.93 7.52
N GLN A 168 9.19 34.00 7.25
CA GLN A 168 8.37 35.19 7.54
C GLN A 168 8.28 35.47 9.05
N ILE A 169 7.98 34.45 9.88
CA ILE A 169 7.95 34.65 11.34
C ILE A 169 9.35 34.96 11.87
N GLY A 170 10.41 34.38 11.29
CA GLY A 170 11.79 34.69 11.65
C GLY A 170 12.16 36.15 11.35
N GLN A 171 11.78 36.68 10.19
CA GLN A 171 11.96 38.09 9.86
C GLN A 171 11.17 39.00 10.79
N TRP A 172 9.92 38.64 11.07
CA TRP A 172 9.06 39.39 11.98
C TRP A 172 9.64 39.45 13.40
N LEU A 173 10.14 38.32 13.95
CA LEU A 173 10.75 38.26 15.28
C LEU A 173 11.92 39.25 15.45
N ILE A 174 12.71 39.43 14.40
CA ILE A 174 13.87 40.34 14.39
C ILE A 174 13.42 41.81 14.35
N GLN A 175 12.32 42.10 13.64
CA GLN A 175 11.83 43.46 13.42
C GLN A 175 10.84 43.93 14.49
N TYR A 176 10.27 43.01 15.25
CA TYR A 176 9.24 43.32 16.23
C TYR A 176 9.83 44.18 17.38
N PRO A 177 9.19 45.28 17.78
CA PRO A 177 9.79 46.25 18.70
C PRO A 177 9.79 45.81 20.18
N TRP A 178 9.00 44.80 20.55
CA TRP A 178 8.92 44.23 21.91
C TRP A 178 8.65 45.25 23.03
N THR A 179 8.07 46.40 22.72
CA THR A 179 7.84 47.47 23.69
C THR A 179 6.97 47.00 24.85
N GLU A 180 5.98 46.15 24.60
CA GLU A 180 5.09 45.58 25.60
C GLU A 180 5.81 44.63 26.59
N VAL A 181 6.98 44.09 26.23
CA VAL A 181 7.79 43.24 27.11
C VAL A 181 8.92 44.05 27.77
N LEU A 182 9.52 44.98 27.02
CA LEU A 182 10.70 45.72 27.47
C LEU A 182 10.34 46.90 28.41
N THR A 183 9.15 47.49 28.28
CA THR A 183 8.76 48.71 29.03
C THR A 183 8.07 48.41 30.36
N VAL A 184 7.50 47.22 30.53
CA VAL A 184 6.80 46.80 31.75
C VAL A 184 7.85 46.48 32.83
N SER A 185 7.57 46.78 34.10
CA SER A 185 8.48 46.45 35.22
C SER A 185 8.18 45.07 35.82
N ASP A 186 6.89 44.75 35.97
CA ASP A 186 6.40 43.51 36.55
C ASP A 186 6.77 42.28 35.70
N VAL A 187 7.41 41.30 36.33
CA VAL A 187 7.97 40.11 35.64
C VAL A 187 6.86 39.22 35.10
N ASP A 188 5.79 39.03 35.89
CA ASP A 188 4.67 38.17 35.50
C ASP A 188 3.98 38.78 34.28
N ARG A 189 3.76 40.09 34.28
CA ARG A 189 3.17 40.82 33.16
C ARG A 189 4.05 40.82 31.91
N LYS A 190 5.39 40.85 32.04
CA LYS A 190 6.31 40.67 30.90
C LYS A 190 6.13 39.32 30.24
N TRP A 191 6.09 38.25 31.04
CA TRP A 191 5.93 36.90 30.53
C TRP A 191 4.58 36.72 29.84
N GLU A 192 3.51 37.23 30.43
CA GLU A 192 2.17 37.21 29.85
C GLU A 192 2.14 37.93 28.50
N ASN A 193 2.73 39.12 28.41
CA ASN A 193 2.81 39.88 27.16
C ASN A 193 3.63 39.13 26.10
N TYR A 194 4.79 38.59 26.46
CA TYR A 194 5.62 37.81 25.55
C TYR A 194 4.89 36.57 25.01
N GLN A 195 4.28 35.78 25.91
CA GLN A 195 3.52 34.61 25.52
C GLN A 195 2.36 34.97 24.59
N THR A 196 1.64 36.04 24.91
CA THR A 196 0.50 36.51 24.11
C THR A 196 0.96 36.91 22.72
N THR A 197 1.98 37.76 22.60
CA THR A 197 2.53 38.24 21.33
C THR A 197 3.05 37.09 20.46
N ILE A 198 3.86 36.19 21.02
CA ILE A 198 4.39 35.01 20.30
C ILE A 198 3.27 34.09 19.85
N THR A 199 2.28 33.85 20.72
CA THR A 199 1.16 32.97 20.43
C THR A 199 0.32 33.55 19.29
N GLN A 200 0.02 34.85 19.32
CA GLN A 200 -0.69 35.54 18.23
C GLN A 200 0.09 35.46 16.91
N ALA A 201 1.40 35.71 16.92
CA ALA A 201 2.24 35.57 15.73
C ALA A 201 2.26 34.12 15.21
N TYR A 202 2.32 33.13 16.09
CA TYR A 202 2.22 31.73 15.71
C TYR A 202 0.89 31.40 15.02
N TYR A 203 -0.23 31.93 15.53
CA TYR A 203 -1.55 31.79 14.89
C TYR A 203 -1.65 32.51 13.54
N HIS A 204 -0.98 33.66 13.41
CA HIS A 204 -0.97 34.45 12.19
C HIS A 204 -0.14 33.79 11.07
N PHE A 205 1.12 33.43 11.36
CA PHE A 205 2.04 32.90 10.36
C PHE A 205 1.82 31.42 10.04
N PHE A 206 1.25 30.66 10.98
CA PHE A 206 0.92 29.25 10.78
C PHE A 206 -0.58 29.03 10.92
N PRO A 207 -1.39 29.51 9.96
CA PRO A 207 -2.82 29.29 10.01
C PRO A 207 -3.14 27.80 9.90
N THR A 208 -4.15 27.38 10.65
CA THR A 208 -4.69 26.03 10.57
C THR A 208 -5.27 25.78 9.18
N LYS A 209 -5.07 24.57 8.64
CA LYS A 209 -5.66 24.12 7.38
C LYS A 209 -6.36 22.79 7.59
N GLU A 210 -7.55 22.70 7.03
CA GLU A 210 -8.27 21.44 6.90
C GLU A 210 -7.72 20.66 5.71
N VAL A 211 -7.38 19.41 5.97
CA VAL A 211 -6.93 18.46 4.96
C VAL A 211 -7.91 17.30 4.94
N ARG A 212 -8.55 17.11 3.80
CA ARG A 212 -9.39 15.94 3.53
C ARG A 212 -8.52 14.74 3.20
N ASN A 213 -8.65 13.68 3.98
CA ASN A 213 -8.01 12.39 3.72
C ASN A 213 -9.07 11.32 3.52
N HIS A 214 -8.82 10.45 2.55
CA HIS A 214 -9.64 9.28 2.36
C HIS A 214 -9.29 8.26 3.47
N PRO A 215 -10.26 7.53 4.04
CA PRO A 215 -10.03 6.65 5.18
C PRO A 215 -9.09 5.49 4.81
N ALA A 216 -9.09 5.10 3.53
CA ALA A 216 -8.17 4.11 3.00
C ALA A 216 -6.77 4.63 2.63
N ASP A 217 -6.50 5.93 2.80
CA ASP A 217 -5.13 6.42 2.62
C ASP A 217 -4.24 5.90 3.75
N LEU A 218 -3.12 5.27 3.38
CA LEU A 218 -2.16 4.76 4.36
C LEU A 218 -1.57 5.91 5.19
N PRO A 219 -1.21 5.71 6.48
CA PRO A 219 -0.77 6.79 7.37
C PRO A 219 0.40 7.63 6.86
N TRP A 220 1.27 7.05 6.03
CA TRP A 220 2.42 7.72 5.43
C TRP A 220 2.11 8.46 4.12
N ILE A 221 0.89 8.37 3.58
CA ILE A 221 0.47 9.05 2.34
C ILE A 221 0.07 10.49 2.65
N THR A 222 1.05 11.38 2.57
CA THR A 222 0.84 12.82 2.78
C THR A 222 0.20 13.51 1.57
N PRO A 223 -0.39 14.71 1.74
CA PRO A 223 -0.89 15.51 0.62
C PRO A 223 0.17 15.79 -0.46
N ARG A 224 1.45 15.90 -0.07
CA ARG A 224 2.57 16.03 -0.99
C ARG A 224 2.71 14.80 -1.88
N ILE A 225 2.64 13.60 -1.29
CA ILE A 225 2.73 12.34 -2.04
C ILE A 225 1.53 12.19 -2.98
N LYS A 226 0.31 12.51 -2.52
CA LYS A 226 -0.89 12.53 -3.39
C LYS A 226 -0.72 13.43 -4.61
N ARG A 227 -0.21 14.66 -4.42
CA ARG A 227 0.10 15.58 -5.54
C ARG A 227 1.11 14.97 -6.51
N LEU A 228 2.16 14.32 -6.01
CA LEU A 228 3.15 13.66 -6.88
C LEU A 228 2.54 12.48 -7.65
N MET A 229 1.67 11.69 -7.02
CA MET A 229 0.93 10.61 -7.68
C MET A 229 0.00 11.15 -8.77
N GLU A 230 -0.72 12.23 -8.48
CA GLU A 230 -1.60 12.90 -9.43
C GLU A 230 -0.81 13.47 -10.62
N GLN A 231 0.33 14.13 -10.37
CA GLN A 231 1.23 14.61 -11.42
C GLN A 231 1.72 13.47 -12.30
N ARG A 232 2.17 12.36 -11.69
CA ARG A 232 2.58 11.15 -12.43
C ARG A 232 1.44 10.65 -13.31
N ASN A 233 0.25 10.47 -12.75
CA ASN A 233 -0.91 9.96 -13.48
C ASN A 233 -1.31 10.91 -14.63
N LYS A 234 -1.34 12.23 -14.40
CA LYS A 234 -1.58 13.23 -15.45
C LYS A 234 -0.56 13.13 -16.58
N THR A 235 0.74 13.01 -16.26
CA THR A 235 1.75 12.84 -17.30
C THR A 235 1.59 11.54 -18.09
N PHE A 236 1.17 10.46 -17.44
CA PHE A 236 0.92 9.18 -18.09
C PHE A 236 -0.25 9.25 -19.07
N TYR A 237 -1.37 9.87 -18.68
CA TYR A 237 -2.55 10.01 -19.54
C TYR A 237 -2.33 11.01 -20.69
N ASN A 238 -1.57 12.08 -20.45
CA ASN A 238 -1.37 13.13 -21.44
C ASN A 238 -0.22 12.84 -22.44
N ASP A 239 0.84 12.11 -22.05
CA ASP A 239 2.02 11.90 -22.91
C ASP A 239 2.68 10.51 -22.69
N ARG A 240 2.00 9.47 -23.17
CA ARG A 240 2.45 8.07 -23.04
C ARG A 240 3.80 7.80 -23.72
N ARG A 241 4.16 8.55 -24.79
CA ARG A 241 5.42 8.38 -25.54
C ARG A 241 6.62 8.93 -24.77
N ARG A 242 6.50 10.09 -24.09
CA ARG A 242 7.60 10.64 -23.26
C ARG A 242 7.77 9.97 -21.89
N TYR A 243 6.73 9.35 -21.35
CA TYR A 243 6.83 8.63 -20.07
C TYR A 243 7.74 7.40 -20.15
N ASN A 244 7.66 6.62 -21.24
CA ASN A 244 8.51 5.44 -21.45
C ASN A 244 10.00 5.78 -21.61
N THR A 245 10.33 6.98 -22.11
CA THR A 245 11.73 7.43 -22.27
C THR A 245 12.34 7.99 -20.98
N ARG A 246 11.55 8.57 -20.08
CA ARG A 246 12.04 9.17 -18.83
C ARG A 246 12.11 8.19 -17.65
N SER A 247 11.33 7.09 -17.69
CA SER A 247 11.27 6.09 -16.63
C SER A 247 12.50 5.17 -16.61
N THR A 248 13.19 4.95 -17.72
CA THR A 248 14.48 4.23 -17.76
C THR A 248 15.60 5.01 -17.07
N THR A 249 15.54 6.35 -17.02
CA THR A 249 16.64 7.20 -16.52
C THR A 249 16.44 7.68 -15.08
N ARG A 250 15.19 7.84 -14.59
CA ARG A 250 14.92 8.44 -13.26
C ARG A 250 14.50 7.48 -12.15
N SER A 251 14.04 6.27 -12.46
CA SER A 251 13.62 5.28 -11.45
C SER A 251 14.74 4.86 -10.52
N SER A 252 15.98 4.89 -11.01
CA SER A 252 17.20 4.50 -10.27
C SER A 252 17.67 5.55 -9.26
N GLN A 253 17.19 6.80 -9.36
CA GLN A 253 17.72 7.94 -8.57
C GLN A 253 16.78 8.48 -7.50
N LYS A 254 15.44 8.34 -7.61
CA LYS A 254 14.50 9.02 -6.69
C LYS A 254 13.76 8.13 -5.68
N LEU A 255 13.86 6.80 -5.79
CA LEU A 255 13.33 5.85 -4.80
C LEU A 255 14.39 5.24 -3.89
N LYS A 256 15.65 5.70 -3.98
CA LYS A 256 16.63 5.52 -2.91
C LYS A 256 16.33 6.53 -1.80
N LEU A 257 15.29 6.26 -1.01
CA LEU A 257 15.33 6.71 0.37
C LEU A 257 16.55 6.05 1.00
N PRO A 258 17.41 6.79 1.73
CA PRO A 258 18.51 6.16 2.44
C PRO A 258 17.89 5.18 3.44
N LYS A 259 18.21 3.89 3.30
CA LYS A 259 17.91 2.83 4.29
C LYS A 259 18.69 2.99 5.61
N ASN A 260 19.15 4.20 5.91
CA ASN A 260 19.91 4.53 7.12
C ASN A 260 19.17 5.65 7.83
N CYS A 261 18.07 5.32 8.51
CA CYS A 261 17.63 6.12 9.64
C CYS A 261 17.90 5.27 10.89
N THR A 262 19.14 5.38 11.37
CA THR A 262 19.55 4.89 12.68
C THR A 262 18.76 5.66 13.73
N THR A 263 17.60 5.13 14.10
CA THR A 263 16.85 5.58 15.29
C THR A 263 16.54 4.38 16.17
N GLN A 264 17.60 3.69 16.59
CA GLN A 264 17.62 2.91 17.82
C GLN A 264 19.00 3.09 18.46
N GLN A 265 19.21 4.24 19.10
CA GLN A 265 20.19 4.44 20.19
C GLN A 265 20.02 5.88 20.69
N LYS A 266 18.98 6.10 21.50
CA LYS A 266 18.84 7.21 22.46
C LYS A 266 17.53 7.04 23.26
N PHE A 267 17.39 5.88 23.89
CA PHE A 267 16.48 5.69 25.03
C PHE A 267 17.26 4.86 26.05
N THR A 268 18.20 5.50 26.73
CA THR A 268 18.86 4.97 27.93
C THR A 268 19.56 6.12 28.64
N THR A 269 18.79 7.04 29.21
CA THR A 269 19.22 7.85 30.38
C THR A 269 18.01 8.59 30.95
N LEU A 270 17.11 7.87 31.61
CA LEU A 270 16.27 8.39 32.70
C LEU A 270 15.56 7.19 33.32
N ASN A 271 16.28 6.52 34.23
CA ASN A 271 15.79 5.69 35.34
C ASN A 271 17.03 5.12 36.04
N LYS A 272 17.70 5.95 36.85
CA LYS A 272 18.57 5.46 37.92
C LYS A 272 17.72 5.35 39.18
N PRO A 273 17.56 4.17 39.78
CA PRO A 273 17.00 4.06 41.13
C PRO A 273 18.02 4.59 42.14
N THR A 274 17.57 5.53 42.97
CA THR A 274 18.32 6.07 44.10
C THR A 274 18.45 4.98 45.17
N SER A 275 19.58 4.27 45.22
CA SER A 275 19.93 3.42 46.35
C SER A 275 20.49 4.29 47.47
N ILE A 276 19.67 4.53 48.49
CA ILE A 276 20.11 5.13 49.76
C ILE A 276 20.77 3.99 50.56
N SER A 277 22.10 4.00 50.63
CA SER A 277 22.86 3.21 51.61
C SER A 277 23.04 4.07 52.86
N GLY A 278 22.20 3.80 53.88
CA GLY A 278 22.44 4.27 55.23
C GLY A 278 23.34 3.29 55.97
N THR A 279 24.52 3.76 56.39
CA THR A 279 25.37 3.15 57.41
C THR A 279 25.01 3.70 58.80
N THR A 280 25.28 2.88 59.84
CA THR A 280 25.18 3.11 61.31
C THR A 280 23.76 2.98 61.88
N ASN A 281 23.46 2.18 62.91
CA ASN A 281 24.27 1.51 63.96
C ASN A 281 24.11 -0.01 63.97
#